data_AF-A0A9X4DL31-F1
#
_entry.id   AF-A0A9X4DL31-F1
#
_cell.length_a   1.000
_cell.length_b   1.000
_cell.length_c   1.000
_cell.angle_alpha   90.00
_cell.angle_beta   90.00
_cell.angle_gamma   90.00
#
_symmetry.space_group_name_H-M   'P 1'
#
loop_
_entity.id
_entity.type
_entity.pdbx_description
1 polymer ?
#
loop_
_entity_poly.entity_id
_entity_poly.type
_entity_poly.pdbx_seq_one_letter_code
_entity_poly.pdbx_strand_id
1 'polypeptide(L)'
;SQTHKGDGFNELRFEDELGKEEVFIHAQKDQNTQVNNNQSLTVGVDRTQSIGQDESVAIGRNRLRVVKANDTLKVGGGKNDLIAGDYEIEAGNTLRLKCGKTLIEMQANGTLNITCETFNLTGQQTGQINTPAAKLDLNPEGGAAGAAADGRDSSALKADVDGHFK
;
A
#
# COMPACT_ATOMS: atom_id res chain seq x y z
N SER A 1 -11.85 37.86 0.74
CA SER A 1 -12.06 38.85 -0.34
C SER A 1 -12.62 38.17 -1.57
N GLN A 2 -13.66 38.71 -2.23
CA GLN A 2 -14.23 38.11 -3.46
C GLN A 2 -13.19 38.02 -4.58
N THR A 3 -13.28 36.98 -5.42
CA THR A 3 -12.43 36.83 -6.61
C THR A 3 -12.55 38.04 -7.53
N HIS A 4 -11.43 38.57 -8.04
CA HIS A 4 -11.46 39.68 -8.99
C HIS A 4 -12.12 39.22 -10.30
N LYS A 5 -13.30 39.76 -10.62
CA LYS A 5 -14.08 39.51 -11.85
C LYS A 5 -14.57 38.06 -12.02
N GLY A 6 -14.93 37.37 -10.94
CA GLY A 6 -15.57 36.05 -11.00
C GLY A 6 -16.19 35.64 -9.66
N ASP A 7 -16.88 34.51 -9.66
CA ASP A 7 -17.43 33.92 -8.45
C ASP A 7 -16.33 33.20 -7.62
N GLY A 8 -16.53 33.12 -6.30
CA GLY A 8 -15.59 32.51 -5.35
C GLY A 8 -14.68 33.51 -4.61
N PHE A 9 -13.65 33.00 -3.93
CA PHE A 9 -12.70 33.82 -3.17
C PHE A 9 -11.38 33.11 -2.95
N ASN A 10 -10.33 33.87 -2.62
CA ASN A 10 -9.12 33.36 -1.97
C ASN A 10 -9.11 33.87 -0.53
N GLU A 11 -8.63 33.05 0.41
CA GLU A 11 -8.61 33.39 1.84
C GLU A 11 -7.36 32.86 2.53
N LEU A 12 -6.78 33.70 3.38
CA LEU A 12 -5.86 33.32 4.45
C LEU A 12 -6.47 33.88 5.74
N ARG A 13 -6.91 33.00 6.63
CA ARG A 13 -7.58 33.37 7.89
C ARG A 13 -6.82 32.81 9.07
N PHE A 14 -6.77 33.61 10.14
CA PHE A 14 -6.24 33.24 11.45
C PHE A 14 -7.37 33.37 12.48
N GLU A 15 -7.61 32.30 13.23
CA GLU A 15 -8.50 32.26 14.39
C GLU A 15 -7.65 32.05 15.65
N ASP A 16 -7.93 32.83 16.70
CA ASP A 16 -7.17 32.87 17.95
C ASP A 16 -8.08 32.71 19.19
N GLU A 17 -9.34 32.29 19.00
CA GLU A 17 -10.20 31.84 20.08
C GLU A 17 -9.59 30.60 20.75
N LEU A 18 -9.35 30.70 22.06
CA LEU A 18 -8.74 29.64 22.86
C LEU A 18 -9.41 28.28 22.65
N GLY A 19 -8.64 27.29 22.20
CA GLY A 19 -9.08 25.92 21.94
C GLY A 19 -9.77 25.69 20.59
N LYS A 20 -9.82 26.70 19.72
CA LYS A 20 -10.34 26.64 18.36
C LYS A 20 -9.41 27.33 17.35
N GLU A 21 -8.14 27.48 17.71
CA GLU A 21 -7.15 28.17 16.91
C GLU A 21 -7.01 27.50 15.54
N GLU A 22 -7.01 28.29 14.47
CA GLU A 22 -6.97 27.78 13.11
C GLU A 22 -6.19 28.73 12.18
N VAL A 23 -5.42 28.14 11.27
CA VAL A 23 -4.97 28.81 10.06
C VAL A 23 -5.63 28.14 8.87
N PHE A 24 -6.49 28.89 8.17
CA PHE A 24 -7.19 28.41 6.99
C PHE A 24 -6.61 29.05 5.73
N ILE A 25 -6.27 28.23 4.75
CA ILE A 25 -5.80 28.66 3.42
C ILE A 25 -6.75 28.08 2.38
N HIS A 26 -7.34 28.96 1.57
CA HIS A 26 -8.20 28.59 0.45
C HIS A 26 -7.74 29.28 -0.82
N ALA A 27 -7.42 28.47 -1.83
CA ALA A 27 -7.14 28.92 -3.18
C ALA A 27 -8.31 28.54 -4.10
N GLN A 28 -8.90 29.52 -4.79
CA GLN A 28 -10.06 29.30 -5.66
C GLN A 28 -9.78 28.40 -6.87
N LYS A 29 -8.50 28.31 -7.28
CA LYS A 29 -8.11 27.60 -8.51
C LYS A 29 -6.80 26.85 -8.34
N ASP A 30 -5.69 27.59 -8.34
CA ASP A 30 -4.34 27.01 -8.31
C ASP A 30 -3.60 27.50 -7.05
N GLN A 31 -2.96 26.57 -6.34
CA GLN A 31 -2.02 26.88 -5.26
C GLN A 31 -0.64 26.31 -5.61
N ASN A 32 0.30 27.20 -5.93
CA ASN A 32 1.69 26.81 -6.18
C ASN A 32 2.53 27.08 -4.92
N THR A 33 3.24 26.06 -4.45
CA THR A 33 4.21 26.21 -3.35
C THR A 33 5.60 25.88 -3.88
N GLN A 34 6.50 26.87 -3.91
CA GLN A 34 7.89 26.69 -4.32
C GLN A 34 8.80 26.95 -3.13
N VAL A 35 9.68 25.98 -2.84
CA VAL A 35 10.68 26.08 -1.78
C VAL A 35 12.04 25.79 -2.39
N ASN A 36 12.93 26.78 -2.40
CA ASN A 36 14.23 26.68 -3.10
C ASN A 36 15.28 25.85 -2.36
N ASN A 37 15.01 25.47 -1.10
CA ASN A 37 15.98 24.75 -0.28
C ASN A 37 15.30 23.59 0.49
N ASN A 38 14.75 23.86 1.68
CA ASN A 38 14.21 22.82 2.56
C ASN A 38 12.77 23.15 2.96
N GLN A 39 11.88 22.17 2.86
CA GLN A 39 10.54 22.21 3.46
C GLN A 39 10.47 21.20 4.60
N SER A 40 9.91 21.59 5.73
CA SER A 40 9.63 20.71 6.87
C SER A 40 8.18 20.86 7.27
N LEU A 41 7.52 19.75 7.61
CA LEU A 41 6.16 19.73 8.12
C LEU A 41 6.14 18.86 9.37
N THR A 42 5.70 19.44 10.49
CA THR A 42 5.42 18.71 11.72
C THR A 42 3.94 18.89 12.04
N VAL A 43 3.24 17.79 12.27
CA VAL A 43 1.83 17.78 12.66
C VAL A 43 1.74 17.06 14.00
N GLY A 44 1.19 17.71 15.02
CA GLY A 44 1.20 17.21 16.39
C GLY A 44 0.25 16.05 16.66
N VAL A 45 -0.82 15.94 15.85
CA VAL A 45 -1.88 14.93 16.02
C VAL A 45 -2.08 14.17 14.71
N ASP A 46 -2.98 14.65 13.83
CA ASP A 46 -3.38 13.95 12.61
C ASP A 46 -3.27 14.84 11.36
N ARG A 47 -2.95 14.22 10.22
CA ARG A 47 -3.01 14.85 8.90
C ARG A 47 -3.94 14.03 7.99
N THR A 48 -4.93 14.71 7.40
CA THR A 48 -5.78 14.15 6.34
C THR A 48 -5.48 14.87 5.02
N GLN A 49 -5.41 14.13 3.92
CA GLN A 49 -5.20 14.66 2.58
C GLN A 49 -6.12 13.92 1.60
N SER A 50 -6.84 14.68 0.78
CA SER A 50 -7.73 14.15 -0.26
C SER A 50 -7.42 14.84 -1.58
N ILE A 51 -7.19 14.06 -2.63
CA ILE A 51 -6.97 14.53 -4.00
C ILE A 51 -8.15 14.03 -4.82
N GLY A 52 -8.83 14.94 -5.54
CA GLY A 52 -10.05 14.61 -6.28
C GLY A 52 -9.81 13.88 -7.60
N GLN A 53 -8.60 13.94 -8.14
CA GLN A 53 -8.22 13.31 -9.41
C GLN A 53 -6.86 12.60 -9.27
N ASP A 54 -5.76 13.25 -9.70
CA ASP A 54 -4.43 12.62 -9.78
C ASP A 54 -3.40 13.27 -8.85
N GLU A 55 -2.54 12.45 -8.25
CA GLU A 55 -1.33 12.88 -7.52
C GLU A 55 -0.08 12.34 -8.22
N SER A 56 0.89 13.22 -8.50
CA SER A 56 2.20 12.84 -9.06
C SER A 56 3.32 13.32 -8.14
N VAL A 57 4.21 12.40 -7.76
CA VAL A 57 5.32 12.66 -6.84
C VAL A 57 6.62 12.18 -7.48
N ALA A 58 7.58 13.09 -7.64
CA ALA A 58 8.93 12.78 -8.11
C ALA A 58 9.95 13.16 -7.04
N ILE A 59 10.84 12.23 -6.69
CA ILE A 59 11.90 12.42 -5.71
C ILE A 59 13.23 12.15 -6.41
N GLY A 60 14.09 13.16 -6.51
CA GLY A 60 15.34 13.07 -7.30
C GLY A 60 16.44 12.22 -6.66
N ARG A 61 16.26 11.78 -5.41
CA ARG A 61 17.19 10.93 -4.66
C ARG A 61 16.41 9.87 -3.86
N ASN A 62 16.48 9.91 -2.53
CA ASN A 62 15.97 8.84 -1.68
C ASN A 62 14.62 9.21 -1.05
N ARG A 63 13.72 8.23 -0.93
CA ARG A 63 12.48 8.32 -0.14
C ARG A 63 12.55 7.35 1.03
N LEU A 64 12.38 7.83 2.25
CA LEU A 64 12.20 7.01 3.45
C LEU A 64 10.81 7.27 4.04
N ARG A 65 10.05 6.22 4.34
CA ARG A 65 8.79 6.28 5.08
C ARG A 65 8.87 5.32 6.26
N VAL A 66 8.66 5.84 7.47
CA VAL A 66 8.62 5.04 8.71
C VAL A 66 7.25 5.22 9.35
N VAL A 67 6.54 4.11 9.59
CA VAL A 67 5.22 4.08 10.23
C VAL A 67 5.33 3.22 11.47
N LYS A 68 5.02 3.77 12.66
CA LYS A 68 5.22 3.08 13.94
C LYS A 68 4.17 2.01 14.23
N ALA A 69 2.96 2.20 13.71
CA ALA A 69 1.84 1.28 13.90
C ALA A 69 1.47 0.63 12.57
N ASN A 70 0.23 0.81 12.11
CA ASN A 70 -0.27 0.14 10.91
C ASN A 70 -0.10 1.01 9.66
N ASP A 71 0.27 0.37 8.55
CA ASP A 71 0.29 0.96 7.21
C ASP A 71 -0.69 0.17 6.33
N THR A 72 -1.60 0.87 5.64
CA THR A 72 -2.67 0.26 4.83
C THR A 72 -2.75 0.96 3.49
N LEU A 73 -2.64 0.19 2.41
CA LEU A 73 -2.79 0.66 1.04
C LEU A 73 -3.99 -0.06 0.40
N LYS A 74 -4.92 0.72 -0.16
CA LYS A 74 -6.07 0.23 -0.92
C LYS A 74 -6.00 0.80 -2.34
N VAL A 75 -6.04 -0.07 -3.34
CA VAL A 75 -5.96 0.31 -4.77
C VAL A 75 -7.13 -0.34 -5.49
N GLY A 76 -8.00 0.47 -6.11
CA GLY A 76 -9.20 -0.02 -6.80
C GLY A 76 -8.94 -0.46 -8.24
N GLY A 77 -7.79 -0.09 -8.80
CA GLY A 77 -7.31 -0.49 -10.12
C GLY A 77 -6.03 -1.34 -10.04
N GLY A 78 -5.15 -1.19 -11.02
CA GLY A 78 -3.85 -1.86 -11.03
C GLY A 78 -2.79 -1.17 -10.16
N LYS A 79 -1.91 -1.95 -9.54
CA LYS A 79 -0.67 -1.48 -8.90
C LYS A 79 0.53 -2.02 -9.69
N ASN A 80 1.41 -1.13 -10.14
CA ASN A 80 2.62 -1.47 -10.88
C ASN A 80 3.83 -0.89 -10.15
N ASP A 81 4.73 -1.75 -9.69
CA ASP A 81 6.00 -1.37 -9.08
C ASP A 81 7.12 -1.75 -10.06
N LEU A 82 7.90 -0.77 -10.53
CA LEU A 82 9.07 -0.98 -11.38
C LEU A 82 10.34 -0.61 -10.60
N ILE A 83 11.15 -1.61 -10.29
CA ILE A 83 12.41 -1.46 -9.55
C ILE A 83 13.54 -1.96 -10.46
N ALA A 84 14.52 -1.11 -10.74
CA ALA A 84 15.66 -1.46 -11.59
C ALA A 84 16.73 -2.29 -10.87
N GLY A 85 16.80 -2.16 -9.54
CA GLY A 85 17.66 -2.96 -8.67
C GLY A 85 16.85 -3.96 -7.85
N ASP A 86 17.27 -4.20 -6.62
CA ASP A 86 16.64 -5.18 -5.74
C ASP A 86 15.33 -4.66 -5.15
N TYR A 87 14.32 -5.56 -5.08
CA TYR A 87 13.08 -5.32 -4.35
C TYR A 87 12.99 -6.31 -3.18
N GLU A 88 13.34 -5.82 -1.99
CA GLU A 88 13.33 -6.60 -0.76
C GLU A 88 12.05 -6.38 0.04
N ILE A 89 11.44 -7.46 0.52
CA ILE A 89 10.26 -7.44 1.40
C ILE A 89 10.56 -8.35 2.58
N GLU A 90 10.73 -7.76 3.76
CA GLU A 90 10.94 -8.47 5.02
C GLU A 90 9.71 -8.36 5.93
N ALA A 91 9.30 -9.47 6.54
CA ALA A 91 8.22 -9.52 7.50
C ALA A 91 8.63 -10.37 8.71
N GLY A 92 8.49 -9.82 9.92
CA GLY A 92 8.93 -10.50 11.15
C GLY A 92 8.05 -11.67 11.60
N ASN A 93 6.82 -11.80 11.09
CA ASN A 93 5.87 -12.84 11.49
C ASN A 93 5.38 -13.69 10.31
N THR A 94 4.71 -13.05 9.35
CA THR A 94 4.13 -13.75 8.20
C THR A 94 4.11 -12.82 6.99
N LEU A 95 4.47 -13.34 5.82
CA LEU A 95 4.28 -12.71 4.52
C LEU A 95 3.26 -13.52 3.72
N ARG A 96 2.13 -12.91 3.33
CA ARG A 96 1.04 -13.56 2.58
C ARG A 96 0.79 -12.86 1.26
N LEU A 97 0.76 -13.62 0.17
CA LEU A 97 0.31 -13.20 -1.15
C LEU A 97 -0.99 -13.95 -1.47
N LYS A 98 -2.10 -13.21 -1.56
CA LYS A 98 -3.45 -13.76 -1.71
C LYS A 98 -4.10 -13.30 -2.99
N CYS A 99 -4.65 -14.24 -3.76
CA CYS A 99 -5.37 -13.96 -5.01
C CYS A 99 -6.53 -14.94 -5.15
N GLY A 100 -7.73 -14.56 -4.70
CA GLY A 100 -8.89 -15.45 -4.66
C GLY A 100 -8.57 -16.78 -3.98
N LYS A 101 -8.65 -17.88 -4.74
CA LYS A 101 -8.38 -19.25 -4.29
C LYS A 101 -6.90 -19.66 -4.29
N THR A 102 -5.98 -18.71 -4.47
CA THR A 102 -4.52 -18.94 -4.41
C THR A 102 -3.91 -18.20 -3.22
N LEU A 103 -3.03 -18.89 -2.48
CA LEU A 103 -2.22 -18.36 -1.40
C LEU A 103 -0.75 -18.80 -1.57
N ILE A 104 0.17 -17.86 -1.39
CA ILE A 104 1.55 -18.12 -1.00
C ILE A 104 1.77 -17.50 0.38
N GLU A 105 2.25 -18.27 1.34
CA GLU A 105 2.48 -17.83 2.71
C GLU A 105 3.84 -18.28 3.22
N MET A 106 4.63 -17.33 3.73
CA MET A 106 5.88 -17.57 4.45
C MET A 106 5.67 -17.23 5.92
N GLN A 107 6.09 -18.11 6.83
CA GLN A 107 6.00 -17.91 8.27
C GLN A 107 7.40 -17.80 8.90
N ALA A 108 7.51 -17.03 9.98
CA ALA A 108 8.78 -16.85 10.71
C ALA A 108 9.39 -18.15 11.27
N ASN A 109 8.58 -19.22 11.40
CA ASN A 109 9.06 -20.54 11.80
C ASN A 109 9.73 -21.34 10.65
N GLY A 110 9.83 -20.75 9.45
CA GLY A 110 10.42 -21.38 8.26
C GLY A 110 9.42 -22.15 7.37
N THR A 111 8.14 -22.20 7.73
CA THR A 111 7.11 -22.84 6.90
C THR A 111 6.79 -22.00 5.67
N LEU A 112 6.78 -22.64 4.50
CA LEU A 112 6.28 -22.09 3.25
C LEU A 112 5.06 -22.90 2.80
N ASN A 113 3.90 -22.25 2.70
CA ASN A 113 2.66 -22.84 2.19
C ASN A 113 2.34 -22.27 0.81
N ILE A 114 2.00 -23.15 -0.15
CA ILE A 114 1.39 -22.78 -1.43
C ILE A 114 0.08 -23.56 -1.54
N THR A 115 -1.04 -22.86 -1.66
CA THR A 115 -2.38 -23.47 -1.77
C THR A 115 -3.11 -22.88 -2.97
N CYS A 116 -3.60 -23.75 -3.85
CA CYS A 116 -4.22 -23.40 -5.13
C CYS A 116 -5.06 -24.56 -5.68
N GLU A 117 -5.87 -24.32 -6.72
CA GLU A 117 -6.64 -25.37 -7.40
C GLU A 117 -5.78 -26.15 -8.42
N THR A 118 -4.91 -25.45 -9.14
CA THR A 118 -3.96 -26.04 -10.09
C THR A 118 -2.64 -25.28 -10.02
N PHE A 119 -1.52 -25.95 -10.28
CA PHE A 119 -0.20 -25.33 -10.36
C PHE A 119 0.61 -25.92 -11.51
N ASN A 120 1.51 -25.12 -12.08
CA ASN A 120 2.48 -25.54 -13.07
C ASN A 120 3.84 -24.96 -12.67
N LEU A 121 4.90 -25.78 -12.73
CA LEU A 121 6.27 -25.34 -12.50
C LEU A 121 7.16 -25.86 -13.64
N THR A 122 7.79 -24.96 -14.37
CA THR A 122 8.62 -25.29 -15.54
C THR A 122 10.01 -24.71 -15.36
N GLY A 123 11.03 -25.57 -15.31
CA GLY A 123 12.44 -25.19 -15.41
C GLY A 123 12.94 -25.38 -16.84
N GLN A 124 13.65 -24.41 -17.41
CA GLN A 124 14.30 -24.52 -18.73
C GLN A 124 15.71 -25.14 -18.65
N GLN A 125 16.20 -25.38 -17.42
CA GLN A 125 17.47 -26.03 -17.11
C GLN A 125 17.24 -26.96 -15.91
N THR A 126 18.27 -27.27 -15.11
CA THR A 126 18.17 -28.11 -13.92
C THR A 126 17.19 -27.54 -12.89
N GLY A 127 16.22 -28.36 -12.47
CA GLY A 127 15.40 -28.15 -11.28
C GLY A 127 15.77 -29.15 -10.19
N GLN A 128 15.76 -28.72 -8.93
CA GLN A 128 16.08 -29.57 -7.78
C GLN A 128 15.05 -29.37 -6.66
N ILE A 129 14.66 -30.46 -6.01
CA ILE A 129 13.87 -30.47 -4.77
C ILE A 129 14.66 -31.33 -3.79
N ASN A 130 15.16 -30.72 -2.71
CA ASN A 130 16.07 -31.38 -1.78
C ASN A 130 15.50 -31.33 -0.36
N THR A 131 15.51 -32.48 0.32
CA THR A 131 15.21 -32.61 1.76
C THR A 131 16.36 -33.35 2.46
N PRO A 132 17.56 -32.73 2.61
CA PRO A 132 18.80 -33.45 2.93
C PRO A 132 18.79 -34.28 4.23
N ALA A 133 17.92 -33.92 5.18
CA ALA A 133 17.78 -34.57 6.48
C ALA A 133 16.38 -35.16 6.71
N ALA A 134 15.51 -35.18 5.70
CA ALA A 134 14.10 -35.49 5.86
C ALA A 134 13.46 -36.12 4.61
N LYS A 135 12.20 -36.54 4.76
CA LYS A 135 11.41 -37.13 3.67
C LYS A 135 10.86 -36.05 2.74
N LEU A 136 10.70 -36.42 1.47
CA LEU A 136 9.87 -35.71 0.52
C LEU A 136 8.64 -36.57 0.24
N ASP A 137 7.49 -36.16 0.78
CA ASP A 137 6.23 -36.85 0.55
C ASP A 137 5.53 -36.27 -0.68
N LEU A 138 5.12 -37.14 -1.61
CA LEU A 138 4.36 -36.77 -2.81
C LEU A 138 2.98 -37.44 -2.74
N ASN A 139 1.95 -36.62 -2.51
CA ASN A 139 0.57 -37.06 -2.29
C ASN A 139 0.42 -38.07 -1.11
N PRO A 140 0.85 -37.70 0.11
CA PRO A 140 0.69 -38.56 1.28
C PRO A 140 -0.79 -38.81 1.60
N GLU A 141 -1.10 -39.97 2.18
CA GLU A 141 -2.45 -40.28 2.66
C GLU A 141 -2.89 -39.26 3.72
N GLY A 142 -4.11 -38.70 3.58
CA GLY A 142 -4.61 -37.66 4.47
C GLY A 142 -3.94 -36.29 4.33
N GLY A 143 -3.17 -36.06 3.25
CA GLY A 143 -2.56 -34.77 2.96
C GLY A 143 -3.60 -33.63 2.93
N ALA A 144 -3.29 -32.54 3.62
CA ALA A 144 -4.14 -31.34 3.71
C ALA A 144 -3.30 -30.08 3.49
N ALA A 145 -3.97 -28.98 3.10
CA ALA A 145 -3.32 -27.69 2.95
C ALA A 145 -2.83 -27.16 4.31
N GLY A 146 -1.58 -26.69 4.36
CA GLY A 146 -1.00 -26.08 5.57
C GLY A 146 -1.58 -24.70 5.90
N ALA A 147 -2.20 -24.02 4.92
CA ALA A 147 -2.90 -22.76 5.09
C ALA A 147 -4.06 -22.63 4.09
N ALA A 148 -5.17 -22.02 4.50
CA ALA A 148 -6.33 -21.84 3.64
C ALA A 148 -6.14 -20.65 2.68
N ALA A 149 -6.50 -20.83 1.40
CA ALA A 149 -6.57 -19.73 0.44
C ALA A 149 -7.83 -18.87 0.67
N ASP A 150 -7.71 -17.90 1.57
CA ASP A 150 -8.77 -16.99 2.03
C ASP A 150 -8.78 -15.62 1.33
N GLY A 151 -8.33 -15.57 0.07
CA GLY A 151 -8.32 -14.33 -0.73
C GLY A 151 -9.74 -13.87 -1.08
N ARG A 152 -9.97 -12.54 -0.98
CA ARG A 152 -11.20 -11.91 -1.50
C ARG A 152 -11.17 -11.86 -3.02
N ASP A 153 -12.34 -11.84 -3.65
CA ASP A 153 -12.47 -11.56 -5.09
C ASP A 153 -12.28 -10.06 -5.41
N SER A 154 -12.10 -9.75 -6.69
CA SER A 154 -11.86 -8.38 -7.15
C SER A 154 -13.04 -7.44 -6.88
N SER A 155 -14.28 -7.93 -6.94
CA SER A 155 -15.48 -7.14 -6.68
C SER A 155 -15.56 -6.70 -5.21
N ALA A 156 -15.26 -7.60 -4.28
CA ALA A 156 -15.22 -7.31 -2.85
C ALA A 156 -14.08 -6.35 -2.49
N LEU A 157 -12.90 -6.49 -3.12
CA LEU A 157 -11.80 -5.54 -2.95
C LEU A 157 -12.16 -4.16 -3.51
N LYS A 158 -12.78 -4.11 -4.69
CA LYS A 158 -13.20 -2.86 -5.32
C LYS A 158 -14.28 -2.16 -4.51
N ALA A 159 -15.28 -2.87 -3.99
CA ALA A 159 -16.31 -2.29 -3.13
C ALA A 159 -15.72 -1.69 -1.84
N ASP A 160 -14.73 -2.36 -1.23
CA ASP A 160 -13.99 -1.82 -0.07
C ASP A 160 -13.25 -0.53 -0.43
N VAL A 161 -12.55 -0.48 -1.56
CA VAL A 161 -11.88 0.75 -2.04
C VAL A 161 -12.88 1.86 -2.31
N ASP A 162 -13.91 1.58 -3.11
CA ASP A 162 -14.91 2.57 -3.54
C ASP A 162 -15.62 3.19 -2.32
N GLY A 163 -15.81 2.42 -1.24
CA GLY A 163 -16.38 2.93 0.01
C GLY A 163 -15.54 4.00 0.74
N HIS A 164 -14.30 4.27 0.31
CA HIS A 164 -13.45 5.34 0.86
C HIS A 164 -13.62 6.67 0.10
N PHE A 165 -14.29 6.65 -1.05
CA PHE A 165 -14.60 7.83 -1.85
C PHE A 165 -16.09 8.15 -1.69
N LYS A 166 -16.43 9.42 -1.49
CA LYS A 166 -17.81 9.91 -1.46
C LYS A 166 -18.18 10.52 -2.80
#